data_AF-A0A076HHW6-F1
#
_entry.id   AF-A0A076HHW6-F1
#
_cell.length_a   1.000
_cell.length_b   1.000
_cell.length_c   1.000
_cell.angle_alpha   90.00
_cell.angle_beta   90.00
_cell.angle_gamma   90.00
#
_symmetry.space_group_name_H-M   'P 1'
#
loop_
_entity.id
_entity.type
_entity.pdbx_description
1 polymer ?
#
loop_
_entity_poly.entity_id
_entity_poly.type
_entity_poly.pdbx_seq_one_letter_code
_entity_poly.pdbx_strand_id
1 'polypeptide(L)'
;MLPQQVMDVLIRALLAHVYVWTLVLALLLSALQTRRGWRLERWAEASLLWIAFWVLGVAGVYGFIVHIAFGPFIAEQIGWPNSPFQNEVAYANLTIGILGLTSFWYRRRDYLLAAMVAFGSWFFADGVGHVVSLLVDNNTAPSNAGSVLYTDLLTPLLVVLLLWLSRKERCRLH
;
A
#
# COMPACT_ATOMS: atom_id res chain seq x y z
N MET A 1 -21.02 -10.48 22.99
CA MET A 1 -20.41 -11.14 21.82
C MET A 1 -21.06 -10.54 20.58
N LEU A 2 -20.28 -10.13 19.57
CA LEU A 2 -20.87 -9.67 18.30
C LEU A 2 -21.56 -10.85 17.61
N PRO A 3 -22.68 -10.64 16.89
CA PRO A 3 -23.30 -11.70 16.08
C PRO A 3 -22.30 -12.25 15.05
N GLN A 4 -22.35 -13.56 14.78
CA GLN A 4 -21.43 -14.22 13.84
C GLN A 4 -21.43 -13.55 12.45
N GLN A 5 -22.60 -13.15 11.96
CA GLN A 5 -22.74 -12.39 10.71
C GLN A 5 -21.98 -11.07 10.72
N VAL A 6 -21.97 -10.34 11.85
CA VAL A 6 -21.24 -9.08 11.98
C VAL A 6 -19.73 -9.34 11.97
N MET A 7 -19.29 -10.41 12.65
CA MET A 7 -17.89 -10.81 12.65
C MET A 7 -17.38 -11.13 11.23
N ASP A 8 -18.15 -11.90 10.47
CA ASP A 8 -17.78 -12.30 9.11
C ASP A 8 -17.67 -11.10 8.16
N VAL A 9 -18.59 -10.15 8.26
CA VAL A 9 -18.55 -8.90 7.48
C VAL A 9 -17.31 -8.09 7.82
N LEU A 10 -16.97 -7.97 9.10
CA LEU A 10 -15.79 -7.23 9.55
C LEU A 10 -14.48 -7.87 9.05
N ILE A 11 -14.36 -9.20 9.16
CA ILE A 11 -13.18 -9.93 8.69
C ILE A 11 -13.01 -9.73 7.17
N ARG A 12 -14.09 -9.87 6.40
CA ARG A 12 -14.05 -9.67 4.94
C ARG A 12 -13.62 -8.25 4.59
N ALA A 13 -14.17 -7.24 5.26
CA ALA A 13 -13.79 -5.85 5.03
C ALA A 13 -12.32 -5.58 5.36
N LEU A 14 -11.80 -6.12 6.46
CA LEU A 14 -10.40 -5.95 6.86
C LEU A 14 -9.43 -6.60 5.88
N LEU A 15 -9.77 -7.77 5.34
CA LEU A 15 -8.93 -8.46 4.36
C LEU A 15 -9.02 -7.81 2.98
N ALA A 16 -10.23 -7.48 2.51
CA ALA A 16 -10.44 -6.92 1.18
C ALA A 16 -9.91 -5.49 1.02
N HIS A 17 -9.84 -4.71 2.10
CA HIS A 17 -9.45 -3.30 2.05
C HIS A 17 -8.13 -3.01 2.78
N VAL A 18 -7.20 -3.98 2.78
CA VAL A 18 -5.89 -3.89 3.43
C VAL A 18 -5.14 -2.59 3.10
N TYR A 19 -5.07 -2.23 1.82
CA TYR A 19 -4.35 -1.04 1.35
C TYR A 19 -5.02 0.26 1.80
N VAL A 20 -6.33 0.26 2.00
CA VAL A 20 -7.08 1.44 2.46
C VAL A 20 -6.82 1.68 3.94
N TRP A 21 -7.09 0.68 4.79
CA TRP A 21 -6.98 0.91 6.24
C TRP A 21 -5.52 1.06 6.69
N THR A 22 -4.55 0.41 6.01
CA THR A 22 -3.12 0.63 6.30
C THR A 22 -2.69 2.05 5.97
N LEU A 23 -3.18 2.63 4.85
CA LEU A 23 -2.94 4.02 4.50
C LEU A 23 -3.58 4.97 5.52
N VAL A 24 -4.84 4.76 5.88
CA VAL A 24 -5.53 5.57 6.90
C VAL A 24 -4.77 5.52 8.22
N LEU A 25 -4.38 4.32 8.68
CA LEU A 25 -3.62 4.14 9.91
C LEU A 25 -2.26 4.86 9.85
N ALA A 26 -1.56 4.79 8.72
CA ALA A 26 -0.30 5.50 8.54
C ALA A 26 -0.44 7.02 8.71
N LEU A 27 -1.46 7.61 8.06
CA LEU A 27 -1.72 9.05 8.14
C LEU A 27 -2.16 9.48 9.54
N LEU A 28 -2.98 8.67 10.23
CA LEU A 28 -3.40 8.91 11.61
C LEU A 28 -2.22 8.88 12.58
N LEU A 29 -1.34 7.88 12.47
CA LEU A 29 -0.16 7.76 13.32
C LEU A 29 0.84 8.90 13.06
N SER A 30 0.99 9.31 11.81
CA SER A 30 1.76 10.48 11.43
C SER A 30 1.25 11.77 12.07
N ALA A 31 -0.07 11.99 12.03
CA ALA A 31 -0.70 13.14 12.67
C ALA A 31 -0.53 13.09 14.20
N LEU A 32 -0.74 11.92 14.81
CA LEU A 32 -0.57 11.70 16.25
C LEU A 32 0.88 11.98 16.70
N GLN A 33 1.87 11.53 15.92
CA GLN A 33 3.29 11.73 16.21
C GLN A 33 3.69 13.21 16.14
N THR A 34 3.07 13.98 15.24
CA THR A 34 3.44 15.38 14.98
C THR A 34 2.53 16.39 15.70
N ARG A 35 1.50 15.93 16.43
CA ARG A 35 0.46 16.78 17.06
C ARG A 35 0.97 17.89 17.98
N ARG A 36 2.08 17.68 18.69
CA ARG A 36 2.62 18.66 19.67
C ARG A 36 3.54 19.71 19.06
N GLY A 37 3.78 19.66 17.75
CA GLY A 37 4.69 20.56 17.04
C GLY A 37 4.45 20.48 15.54
N TRP A 38 3.20 20.76 15.14
CA TRP A 38 2.72 20.59 13.77
C TRP A 38 3.47 21.49 12.80
N ARG A 39 4.06 20.86 11.78
CA ARG A 39 4.64 21.50 10.60
C ARG A 39 4.36 20.60 9.41
N LEU A 40 3.97 21.17 8.28
CA LEU A 40 3.58 20.39 7.12
C LEU A 40 4.71 19.49 6.63
N GLU A 41 5.95 19.98 6.61
CA GLU A 41 7.11 19.19 6.17
C GLU A 41 7.41 18.03 7.12
N ARG A 42 7.23 18.27 8.43
CA ARG A 42 7.42 17.27 9.48
C ARG A 42 6.35 16.19 9.44
N TRP A 43 5.09 16.58 9.24
CA TRP A 43 3.99 15.63 9.04
C TRP A 43 4.17 14.85 7.73
N ALA A 44 4.65 15.49 6.66
CA ALA A 44 4.93 14.78 5.42
C ALA A 44 6.00 13.71 5.60
N GLU A 45 7.10 14.03 6.29
CA GLU A 45 8.16 13.06 6.62
C GLU A 45 7.65 11.92 7.52
N ALA A 46 6.84 12.25 8.54
CA ALA A 46 6.20 11.25 9.39
C ALA A 46 5.31 10.31 8.59
N SER A 47 4.54 10.87 7.66
CA SER A 47 3.62 10.13 6.80
C SER A 47 4.39 9.16 5.92
N LEU A 48 5.50 9.58 5.29
CA LEU A 48 6.34 8.69 4.50
C LEU A 48 6.88 7.52 5.33
N LEU A 49 7.34 7.75 6.56
CA LEU A 49 7.82 6.67 7.43
C LEU A 49 6.68 5.69 7.80
N TRP A 50 5.51 6.19 8.18
CA TRP A 50 4.38 5.33 8.52
C TRP A 50 3.79 4.61 7.30
N ILE A 51 3.80 5.23 6.11
CA ILE A 51 3.46 4.59 4.83
C ILE A 51 4.45 3.48 4.53
N ALA A 52 5.76 3.70 4.74
CA ALA A 52 6.76 2.65 4.58
C ALA A 52 6.45 1.44 5.47
N PHE A 53 6.07 1.66 6.73
CA PHE A 53 5.76 0.56 7.62
C PHE A 53 4.43 -0.15 7.28
N TRP A 54 3.33 0.59 7.19
CA TRP A 54 2.00 0.00 7.08
C TRP A 54 1.62 -0.36 5.65
N VAL A 55 1.86 0.52 4.69
CA VAL A 55 1.45 0.33 3.30
C VAL A 55 2.47 -0.54 2.57
N LEU A 56 3.75 -0.17 2.58
CA LEU A 56 4.76 -0.97 1.92
C LEU A 56 5.02 -2.26 2.72
N GLY A 57 5.34 -2.12 4.00
CA GLY A 57 5.74 -3.24 4.86
C GLY A 57 4.63 -4.25 5.12
N VAL A 58 3.63 -3.87 5.93
CA VAL A 58 2.55 -4.78 6.35
C VAL A 58 1.69 -5.20 5.17
N ALA A 59 1.20 -4.26 4.34
CA ALA A 59 0.36 -4.62 3.21
C ALA A 59 1.14 -5.35 2.09
N GLY A 60 2.42 -5.05 1.88
CA GLY A 60 3.27 -5.80 0.95
C GLY A 60 3.52 -7.25 1.39
N VAL A 61 3.80 -7.48 2.68
CA VAL A 61 3.90 -8.86 3.22
C VAL A 61 2.56 -9.59 3.12
N TYR A 62 1.44 -8.90 3.37
CA TYR A 62 0.12 -9.46 3.13
C TYR A 62 -0.08 -9.85 1.66
N GLY A 63 0.24 -8.95 0.72
CA GLY A 63 0.19 -9.20 -0.72
C GLY A 63 0.99 -10.43 -1.11
N PHE A 64 2.24 -10.55 -0.63
CA PHE A 64 3.07 -11.74 -0.84
C PHE A 64 2.36 -13.01 -0.37
N ILE A 65 1.83 -13.03 0.86
CA ILE A 65 1.16 -14.19 1.44
C ILE A 65 -0.08 -14.57 0.63
N VAL A 66 -0.93 -13.60 0.25
CA VAL A 66 -2.17 -13.93 -0.44
C VAL A 66 -1.94 -14.43 -1.87
N HIS A 67 -0.98 -13.85 -2.59
CA HIS A 67 -0.65 -14.29 -3.94
C HIS A 67 0.02 -15.68 -3.94
N ILE A 68 0.88 -15.98 -2.96
CA ILE A 68 1.57 -17.28 -2.91
C ILE A 68 0.70 -18.41 -2.36
N ALA A 69 -0.12 -18.13 -1.33
CA ALA A 69 -0.92 -19.16 -0.66
C ALA A 69 -2.32 -19.32 -1.26
N PHE A 70 -2.87 -18.26 -1.86
CA PHE A 70 -4.25 -18.21 -2.36
C PHE A 70 -4.33 -17.71 -3.82
N GLY A 71 -3.27 -17.91 -4.61
CA GLY A 71 -3.17 -17.45 -6.00
C GLY A 71 -4.42 -17.69 -6.88
N PRO A 72 -5.01 -18.91 -6.90
CA PRO A 72 -6.24 -19.16 -7.68
C PRO A 72 -7.42 -18.27 -7.25
N PHE A 73 -7.61 -18.09 -5.95
CA PHE A 73 -8.66 -17.24 -5.41
C PHE A 73 -8.40 -15.77 -5.73
N ILE A 74 -7.15 -15.30 -5.58
CA ILE A 74 -6.80 -13.92 -5.90
C ILE A 74 -6.95 -13.63 -7.40
N ALA A 75 -6.54 -14.55 -8.27
CA ALA A 75 -6.74 -14.44 -9.72
C ALA A 75 -8.23 -14.28 -10.08
N GLU A 76 -9.11 -15.08 -9.46
CA GLU A 76 -10.57 -14.96 -9.62
C GLU A 76 -11.07 -13.58 -9.15
N GLN A 77 -10.63 -13.10 -7.98
CA GLN A 77 -11.04 -11.78 -7.47
C GLN A 77 -10.57 -10.62 -8.36
N ILE A 78 -9.42 -10.76 -9.03
CA ILE A 78 -8.88 -9.78 -9.99
C ILE A 78 -9.58 -9.91 -11.36
N GLY A 79 -10.25 -11.03 -11.64
CA GLY A 79 -10.83 -11.30 -12.96
C GLY A 79 -9.76 -11.67 -14.00
N TRP A 80 -8.67 -12.31 -13.57
CA TRP A 80 -7.58 -12.75 -14.43
C TRP A 80 -7.38 -14.28 -14.38
N PRO A 81 -6.88 -14.92 -15.44
CA PRO A 81 -6.53 -16.33 -15.40
C PRO A 81 -5.45 -16.62 -14.35
N ASN A 82 -5.62 -17.68 -13.58
CA ASN A 82 -4.58 -18.15 -12.68
C ASN A 82 -3.38 -18.68 -13.47
N SER A 83 -2.18 -18.21 -13.15
CA SER A 83 -0.93 -18.57 -13.85
C SER A 83 0.28 -18.41 -12.92
N PRO A 84 1.49 -18.90 -13.29
CA PRO A 84 2.72 -18.68 -12.53
C PRO A 84 3.05 -17.21 -12.24
N PHE A 85 2.45 -16.28 -13.00
CA PHE A 85 2.57 -14.85 -12.75
C PHE A 85 2.13 -14.43 -11.34
N GLN A 86 1.23 -15.18 -10.70
CA GLN A 86 0.87 -14.96 -9.29
C GLN A 86 2.10 -15.00 -8.37
N ASN A 87 3.09 -15.86 -8.65
CA ASN A 87 4.34 -15.90 -7.88
C ASN A 87 5.20 -14.67 -8.12
N GLU A 88 5.26 -14.16 -9.34
CA GLU A 88 6.00 -12.93 -9.65
C GLU A 88 5.40 -11.73 -8.90
N VAL A 89 4.07 -11.61 -8.91
CA VAL A 89 3.34 -10.58 -8.15
C VAL A 89 3.57 -10.76 -6.64
N ALA A 90 3.63 -12.01 -6.15
CA ALA A 90 3.97 -12.30 -4.75
C ALA A 90 5.38 -11.78 -4.41
N TYR A 91 6.39 -12.08 -5.22
CA TYR A 91 7.78 -11.68 -4.96
C TYR A 91 8.00 -10.16 -5.12
N ALA A 92 7.27 -9.51 -6.01
CA ALA A 92 7.24 -8.05 -6.11
C ALA A 92 6.68 -7.44 -4.82
N ASN A 93 5.53 -7.95 -4.33
CA ASN A 93 4.97 -7.56 -3.04
C ASN A 93 5.94 -7.79 -1.87
N LEU A 94 6.65 -8.93 -1.85
CA LEU A 94 7.65 -9.22 -0.82
C LEU A 94 8.80 -8.21 -0.85
N THR A 95 9.27 -7.84 -2.04
CA THR A 95 10.34 -6.84 -2.22
C THR A 95 9.92 -5.49 -1.66
N ILE A 96 8.70 -5.04 -1.96
CA ILE A 96 8.12 -3.82 -1.37
C ILE A 96 7.96 -3.95 0.15
N GLY A 97 7.50 -5.11 0.63
CA GLY A 97 7.39 -5.44 2.04
C GLY A 97 8.71 -5.27 2.79
N ILE A 98 9.78 -5.84 2.24
CA ILE A 98 11.13 -5.72 2.81
C ILE A 98 11.55 -4.26 2.81
N LEU A 99 11.48 -3.55 1.68
CA LEU A 99 11.86 -2.13 1.57
C LEU A 99 11.11 -1.24 2.57
N GLY A 100 9.81 -1.46 2.75
CA GLY A 100 8.97 -0.71 3.66
C GLY A 100 9.36 -0.91 5.13
N LEU A 101 9.44 -2.17 5.55
CA LEU A 101 9.80 -2.54 6.92
C LEU A 101 11.22 -2.04 7.27
N THR A 102 12.21 -2.32 6.41
CA THR A 102 13.59 -1.88 6.64
C THR A 102 13.74 -0.37 6.59
N SER A 103 12.98 0.35 5.75
CA SER A 103 13.00 1.82 5.73
C SER A 103 12.58 2.42 7.07
N PHE A 104 11.56 1.84 7.71
CA PHE A 104 11.04 2.32 8.99
C PHE A 104 12.06 2.18 10.13
N TRP A 105 12.82 1.08 10.16
CA TRP A 105 13.84 0.85 11.17
C TRP A 105 15.18 1.51 10.86
N TYR A 106 15.63 1.41 9.60
CA TYR A 106 16.92 1.95 9.21
C TYR A 106 16.93 3.48 9.25
N ARG A 107 15.77 4.10 9.01
CA ARG A 107 15.57 5.55 9.04
C ARG A 107 16.73 6.20 8.26
N ARG A 108 16.90 5.81 6.98
CA ARG A 108 17.77 6.49 5.99
C ARG A 108 16.89 7.08 4.87
N ARG A 109 17.26 8.24 4.31
CA ARG A 109 16.30 9.15 3.61
C ARG A 109 16.42 8.89 2.13
N ASP A 110 17.64 8.80 1.66
CA ASP A 110 18.06 8.07 0.48
C ASP A 110 17.41 6.68 0.39
N TYR A 111 17.48 5.88 1.46
CA TYR A 111 16.84 4.55 1.45
C TYR A 111 15.30 4.62 1.38
N LEU A 112 14.68 5.48 2.20
CA LEU A 112 13.24 5.73 2.16
C LEU A 112 12.78 6.25 0.80
N LEU A 113 13.54 7.16 0.19
CA LEU A 113 13.28 7.68 -1.15
C LEU A 113 13.33 6.55 -2.18
N ALA A 114 14.35 5.69 -2.14
CA ALA A 114 14.45 4.54 -3.03
C ALA A 114 13.25 3.58 -2.86
N ALA A 115 12.84 3.30 -1.62
CA ALA A 115 11.66 2.50 -1.33
C ALA A 115 10.37 3.12 -1.87
N MET A 116 10.21 4.43 -1.72
CA MET A 116 9.05 5.18 -2.22
C MET A 116 9.02 5.26 -3.75
N VAL A 117 10.18 5.35 -4.40
CA VAL A 117 10.30 5.30 -5.86
C VAL A 117 9.91 3.92 -6.38
N ALA A 118 10.42 2.85 -5.75
CA ALA A 118 10.08 1.47 -6.12
C ALA A 118 8.58 1.17 -5.94
N PHE A 119 8.00 1.56 -4.80
CA PHE A 119 6.56 1.46 -4.56
C PHE A 119 5.77 2.28 -5.58
N GLY A 120 6.13 3.56 -5.74
CA GLY A 120 5.39 4.48 -6.57
C GLY A 120 5.39 4.10 -8.05
N SER A 121 6.51 3.62 -8.59
CA SER A 121 6.58 3.20 -10.00
C SER A 121 5.75 1.95 -10.26
N TRP A 122 5.82 0.95 -9.37
CA TRP A 122 5.12 -0.31 -9.57
C TRP A 122 3.62 -0.18 -9.35
N PHE A 123 3.19 0.35 -8.20
CA PHE A 123 1.75 0.48 -7.90
C PHE A 123 1.04 1.41 -8.88
N PHE A 124 1.68 2.51 -9.32
CA PHE A 124 1.06 3.37 -10.31
C PHE A 124 0.88 2.66 -11.66
N ALA A 125 1.86 1.86 -12.08
CA ALA A 125 1.76 1.05 -13.28
C ALA A 125 0.65 -0.03 -13.15
N ASP A 126 0.50 -0.64 -11.98
CA ASP A 126 -0.58 -1.61 -11.70
C ASP A 126 -1.95 -0.94 -11.75
N GLY A 127 -2.08 0.26 -11.15
CA GLY A 127 -3.27 1.10 -11.24
C GLY A 127 -3.66 1.46 -12.68
N VAL A 128 -2.67 1.76 -13.53
CA VAL A 128 -2.90 1.94 -14.98
C VAL A 128 -3.35 0.63 -15.62
N GLY A 129 -2.77 -0.51 -15.25
CA GLY A 129 -3.20 -1.84 -15.68
C GLY A 129 -4.66 -2.12 -15.33
N HIS A 130 -5.09 -1.78 -14.11
CA HIS A 130 -6.49 -1.88 -13.68
C HIS A 130 -7.43 -1.00 -14.53
N VAL A 131 -7.04 0.24 -14.84
CA VAL A 131 -7.81 1.12 -15.73
C VAL A 131 -7.95 0.52 -17.13
N VAL A 132 -6.85 0.02 -17.70
CA VAL A 132 -6.86 -0.61 -19.03
C VAL A 132 -7.76 -1.85 -19.03
N SER A 133 -7.57 -2.74 -18.06
CA SER A 133 -8.40 -3.95 -17.85
C SER A 133 -9.89 -3.61 -17.68
N LEU A 134 -10.20 -2.52 -16.97
CA LEU A 134 -11.58 -2.04 -16.80
C LEU A 134 -12.17 -1.52 -18.12
N LEU A 135 -11.43 -0.70 -18.87
CA LEU A 135 -11.96 -0.01 -20.06
C LEU A 135 -11.95 -0.87 -21.32
N VAL A 136 -10.94 -1.74 -21.48
CA VAL A 136 -10.75 -2.57 -22.67
C VAL A 136 -11.47 -3.90 -22.52
N ASP A 137 -11.31 -4.57 -21.38
CA ASP A 137 -11.82 -5.92 -21.15
C ASP A 137 -13.17 -5.94 -20.40
N ASN A 138 -13.70 -4.77 -20.04
CA ASN A 138 -14.88 -4.62 -19.17
C ASN A 138 -14.75 -5.40 -17.84
N ASN A 139 -13.52 -5.51 -17.33
CA ASN A 139 -13.26 -6.26 -16.11
C ASN A 139 -13.70 -5.47 -14.87
N THR A 140 -14.92 -5.72 -14.40
CA THR A 140 -15.48 -5.11 -13.18
C THR A 140 -15.27 -5.97 -11.93
N ALA A 141 -14.32 -6.91 -11.94
CA ALA A 141 -14.04 -7.77 -10.80
C ALA A 141 -13.64 -6.94 -9.55
N PRO A 142 -13.96 -7.41 -8.33
CA PRO A 142 -13.80 -6.62 -7.11
C PRO A 142 -12.36 -6.21 -6.83
N SER A 143 -11.37 -7.05 -7.15
CA SER A 143 -9.94 -6.72 -7.05
C SER A 143 -9.36 -6.19 -8.37
N ASN A 144 -10.19 -5.69 -9.29
CA ASN A 144 -9.77 -4.88 -10.43
C ASN A 144 -10.38 -3.47 -10.38
N ALA A 145 -11.70 -3.37 -10.17
CA ALA A 145 -12.44 -2.11 -10.17
C ALA A 145 -12.87 -1.64 -8.76
N GLY A 146 -12.41 -2.31 -7.71
CA GLY A 146 -12.68 -1.96 -6.31
C GLY A 146 -11.65 -0.99 -5.73
N SER A 147 -11.39 -1.11 -4.42
CA SER A 147 -10.49 -0.19 -3.72
C SER A 147 -9.06 -0.19 -4.24
N VAL A 148 -8.59 -1.32 -4.78
CA VAL A 148 -7.21 -1.48 -5.27
C VAL A 148 -6.88 -0.53 -6.42
N LEU A 149 -7.78 -0.36 -7.40
CA LEU A 149 -7.65 0.61 -8.49
C LEU A 149 -7.31 2.02 -7.96
N TYR A 150 -8.03 2.46 -6.93
CA TYR A 150 -7.84 3.78 -6.36
C TYR A 150 -6.58 3.87 -5.52
N THR A 151 -6.26 2.84 -4.72
CA THR A 151 -5.03 2.86 -3.91
C THR A 151 -3.80 2.84 -4.79
N ASP A 152 -3.84 2.13 -5.90
CA ASP A 152 -2.71 1.94 -6.81
C ASP A 152 -2.44 3.19 -7.65
N LEU A 153 -3.49 3.96 -7.99
CA LEU A 153 -3.32 5.26 -8.64
C LEU A 153 -3.00 6.38 -7.65
N LEU A 154 -3.74 6.50 -6.55
CA LEU A 154 -3.71 7.69 -5.71
C LEU A 154 -2.61 7.65 -4.65
N THR A 155 -2.26 6.48 -4.10
CA THR A 155 -1.22 6.38 -3.06
C THR A 155 0.16 6.74 -3.61
N PRO A 156 0.57 6.30 -4.82
CA PRO A 156 1.81 6.77 -5.43
C PRO A 156 1.86 8.29 -5.63
N LEU A 157 0.76 8.90 -6.09
CA LEU A 157 0.67 10.35 -6.26
C LEU A 157 0.80 11.09 -4.92
N LEU A 158 0.16 10.56 -3.87
CA LEU A 158 0.32 11.06 -2.51
C LEU A 158 1.77 10.94 -2.04
N VAL A 159 2.43 9.81 -2.27
CA VAL A 159 3.84 9.60 -1.91
C VAL A 159 4.74 10.63 -2.61
N VAL A 160 4.55 10.89 -3.89
CA VAL A 160 5.29 11.92 -4.64
C VAL A 160 5.07 13.31 -4.01
N LEU A 161 3.82 13.66 -3.69
CA LEU A 161 3.49 14.91 -3.02
C LEU A 161 4.17 15.02 -1.65
N LEU A 162 4.14 13.97 -0.84
CA LEU A 162 4.75 13.94 0.49
C LEU A 162 6.28 14.06 0.42
N LEU A 163 6.93 13.39 -0.55
CA LEU A 163 8.37 13.54 -0.81
C LEU A 163 8.74 14.98 -1.16
N TRP A 164 7.91 15.63 -1.98
CA TRP A 164 8.08 17.04 -2.32
C TRP A 164 7.91 17.93 -1.10
N LEU A 165 6.86 17.73 -0.30
CA LEU A 165 6.60 18.50 0.93
C LEU A 165 7.71 18.34 1.98
N SER A 166 8.27 17.13 2.14
CA SER A 166 9.32 16.86 3.13
C SER A 166 10.73 17.23 2.69
N ARG A 167 10.93 17.76 1.47
CA ARG A 167 12.27 17.97 0.84
C ARG A 167 13.27 18.79 1.66
N LYS A 168 12.80 19.66 2.56
CA LYS A 168 13.65 20.50 3.41
C LYS A 168 13.87 19.91 4.81
N GLU A 169 13.13 18.86 5.17
CA GLU A 169 13.20 18.25 6.49
C GLU A 169 14.46 17.37 6.57
N ARG A 170 15.37 17.73 7.47
CA ARG A 170 16.63 16.99 7.70
C ARG A 170 16.64 16.27 9.05
N CYS A 171 15.73 16.64 9.96
CA CYS A 171 15.59 16.00 11.26
C CYS A 171 14.68 14.77 11.12
N ARG A 172 15.26 13.58 11.30
CA ARG A 172 14.44 12.37 11.42
C ARG A 172 13.72 12.43 12.75
N LEU A 173 12.42 12.19 12.68
CA LEU A 173 11.56 12.07 13.85
C LEU A 173 12.13 11.03 14.81
N HIS A 174 12.65 11.52 15.93
CA HIS A 174 12.81 10.77 17.18
C HIS A 174 11.45 10.60 17.82
#